data_AF-A0A4Q5X5B3-F1
#
_entry.id   AF-A0A4Q5X5B3-F1
#
_cell.length_a   1.000
_cell.length_b   1.000
_cell.length_c   1.000
_cell.angle_alpha   90.00
_cell.angle_beta   90.00
_cell.angle_gamma   90.00
#
_symmetry.space_group_name_H-M   'P 1'
#
loop_
_entity.id
_entity.type
_entity.pdbx_description
1 polymer ?
#
loop_
_entity_poly.entity_id
_entity_poly.type
_entity_poly.pdbx_seq_one_letter_code
_entity_poly.pdbx_strand_id
1 'polypeptide(L)'
;MSRSVRVGLAALLWAALACQSIAGVEDVTYGAETDGCASYCATLKEACPGDVAVYEDDEICENVCKIFKAGTPSKPQGNTLACRAEQADVALSFNSDLSENRSNCEAAGPGGGDQCTIYPSTPNCEGYCTVYMAACTNTKDWGFNTFEQCTARCAAFPYSGTYTAAEGAKGDSLACRLHHATLATVDPDNNCESAGVRPSGECLGSGDPSCDDYCRVNEIACSEDFSVYETRQQCKAVCNALRKGDRQLDTGGQDTVGCRSYHSYFALMGAPTPHCSHSGPAGDGVCSDDPEHPNCIAFCGLFAKGCADAYADVYGDDDELCVSECEELDDANVMGGNLYSIGAAQEGNTLKCRTLHAARALTEPRSADMPRYCQAALGGDPCN
;
A
#
# COMPACT_ATOMS: atom_id res chain seq x y z
N MET A 1 -14.57 -87.74 -6.66
CA MET A 1 -15.83 -87.09 -7.07
C MET A 1 -15.49 -85.66 -7.49
N SER A 2 -14.98 -85.46 -8.71
CA SER A 2 -15.74 -85.01 -9.89
C SER A 2 -16.79 -83.93 -9.59
N ARG A 3 -16.48 -82.68 -9.96
CA ARG A 3 -17.36 -81.86 -10.81
C ARG A 3 -16.65 -80.61 -11.32
N SER A 4 -16.50 -80.58 -12.63
CA SER A 4 -16.14 -79.44 -13.47
C SER A 4 -17.25 -78.39 -13.47
N VAL A 5 -16.89 -77.10 -13.49
CA VAL A 5 -17.78 -76.03 -13.96
C VAL A 5 -16.99 -75.12 -14.90
N ARG A 6 -17.38 -75.15 -16.18
CA ARG A 6 -17.01 -74.21 -17.24
C ARG A 6 -18.21 -73.27 -17.44
N VAL A 7 -18.07 -72.00 -17.08
CA VAL A 7 -18.94 -70.86 -17.46
C VAL A 7 -18.07 -69.62 -17.25
N GLY A 8 -17.92 -68.62 -18.11
CA GLY A 8 -18.43 -68.33 -19.44
C GLY A 8 -17.60 -67.14 -19.97
N LEU A 9 -17.06 -67.28 -21.17
CA LEU A 9 -16.13 -66.34 -21.80
C LEU A 9 -16.90 -65.65 -22.94
N ALA A 10 -17.74 -64.66 -22.64
CA ALA A 10 -18.58 -64.02 -23.68
C ALA A 10 -19.12 -62.60 -23.34
N ALA A 11 -18.46 -61.80 -22.50
CA ALA A 11 -18.95 -60.47 -22.15
C ALA A 11 -17.85 -59.38 -22.00
N LEU A 12 -16.75 -59.48 -22.76
CA LEU A 12 -15.60 -58.57 -22.64
C LEU A 12 -15.23 -57.82 -23.93
N LEU A 13 -16.03 -57.90 -24.99
CA LEU A 13 -15.71 -57.25 -26.28
C LEU A 13 -16.59 -56.05 -26.67
N TRP A 14 -17.62 -55.69 -25.89
CA TRP A 14 -18.49 -54.55 -26.20
C TRP A 14 -18.16 -53.26 -25.44
N ALA A 15 -17.17 -53.26 -24.55
CA ALA A 15 -16.76 -52.07 -23.79
C ALA A 15 -15.58 -51.30 -24.41
N ALA A 16 -14.95 -51.81 -25.48
CA ALA A 16 -13.74 -51.21 -26.05
C ALA A 16 -13.98 -50.29 -27.27
N LEU A 17 -15.21 -50.19 -27.78
CA LEU A 17 -15.53 -49.42 -29.00
C LEU A 17 -16.32 -48.11 -28.74
N ALA A 18 -16.64 -47.79 -27.49
CA ALA A 18 -17.39 -46.56 -27.14
C ALA A 18 -16.52 -45.38 -26.67
N CYS A 19 -15.19 -45.53 -26.57
CA CYS A 19 -14.29 -44.46 -26.11
C CYS A 19 -13.48 -43.76 -27.22
N GLN A 20 -13.64 -44.11 -28.50
CA GLN A 20 -12.86 -43.49 -29.58
C GLN A 20 -13.53 -42.26 -30.23
N SER A 21 -14.69 -41.82 -29.75
CA SER A 21 -15.41 -40.67 -30.31
C SER A 21 -15.39 -39.40 -29.44
N ILE A 22 -14.56 -39.35 -28.38
CA ILE A 22 -14.24 -38.09 -27.65
C ILE A 22 -12.76 -37.74 -27.90
N ALA A 23 -12.34 -37.79 -29.16
CA ALA A 23 -11.02 -37.38 -29.62
C ALA A 23 -11.21 -36.26 -30.65
N GLY A 24 -11.73 -35.13 -30.18
CA GLY A 24 -12.02 -33.95 -31.01
C GLY A 24 -12.44 -32.72 -30.23
N VAL A 25 -12.25 -32.71 -28.90
CA VAL A 25 -12.27 -31.44 -28.16
C VAL A 25 -10.88 -30.87 -28.38
N GLU A 26 -10.76 -29.97 -29.36
CA GLU A 26 -9.57 -29.16 -29.53
C GLU A 26 -9.37 -28.41 -28.20
N ASP A 27 -8.21 -28.57 -27.59
CA ASP A 27 -7.86 -27.77 -26.41
C ASP A 27 -7.94 -26.31 -26.84
N VAL A 28 -9.01 -25.63 -26.43
CA VAL A 28 -9.14 -24.20 -26.61
C VAL A 28 -8.07 -23.61 -25.72
N THR A 29 -6.96 -23.19 -26.32
CA THR A 29 -6.00 -22.32 -25.66
C THR A 29 -6.50 -20.90 -25.88
N TYR A 30 -6.71 -20.12 -24.80
CA TYR A 30 -6.72 -18.67 -24.95
C TYR A 30 -5.33 -18.29 -25.45
N GLY A 31 -5.19 -18.06 -26.76
CA GLY A 31 -4.06 -17.30 -27.26
C GLY A 31 -4.25 -15.86 -26.82
N ALA A 32 -3.16 -15.16 -26.49
CA ALA A 32 -3.16 -13.70 -26.44
C ALA A 32 -3.34 -13.05 -27.83
N GLU A 33 -3.81 -13.81 -28.81
CA GLU A 33 -4.22 -13.36 -30.12
C GLU A 33 -5.41 -12.39 -29.97
N THR A 34 -5.55 -11.46 -30.91
CA THR A 34 -6.50 -10.33 -30.85
C THR A 34 -7.94 -10.73 -30.53
N ASP A 35 -8.34 -11.94 -30.93
CA ASP A 35 -9.71 -12.42 -30.79
C ASP A 35 -10.05 -12.79 -29.34
N GLY A 36 -9.07 -13.18 -28.53
CA GLY A 36 -9.28 -13.54 -27.12
C GLY A 36 -9.68 -12.34 -26.26
N CYS A 37 -9.00 -11.21 -26.46
CA CYS A 37 -9.29 -9.99 -25.70
C CYS A 37 -10.64 -9.36 -26.06
N ALA A 38 -11.00 -9.34 -27.34
CA ALA A 38 -12.30 -8.84 -27.78
C ALA A 38 -13.45 -9.66 -27.16
N SER A 39 -13.35 -10.99 -27.17
CA SER A 39 -14.37 -11.87 -26.55
C SER A 39 -14.45 -11.66 -25.03
N TYR A 40 -13.31 -11.55 -24.35
CA TYR A 40 -13.25 -11.29 -22.92
C TYR A 40 -13.90 -9.95 -22.57
N CYS A 41 -13.53 -8.87 -23.26
CA CYS A 41 -14.05 -7.53 -22.99
C CYS A 41 -15.56 -7.43 -23.29
N ALA A 42 -16.05 -8.10 -24.35
CA ALA A 42 -17.48 -8.17 -24.63
C ALA A 42 -18.25 -8.89 -23.50
N THR A 43 -17.74 -10.02 -23.03
CA THR A 43 -18.33 -10.78 -21.92
C THR A 43 -18.36 -9.95 -20.64
N LEU A 44 -17.23 -9.30 -20.31
CA LEU A 44 -17.12 -8.48 -19.12
C LEU A 44 -18.06 -7.29 -19.14
N LYS A 45 -18.22 -6.62 -20.28
CA LYS A 45 -19.14 -5.50 -20.45
C LYS A 45 -20.60 -5.91 -20.26
N GLU A 46 -20.96 -7.11 -20.70
CA GLU A 46 -22.31 -7.67 -20.48
C GLU A 46 -22.52 -8.10 -19.03
N ALA A 47 -21.50 -8.70 -18.41
CA ALA A 47 -21.54 -9.21 -17.05
C ALA A 47 -21.48 -8.11 -15.99
N CYS A 48 -20.74 -7.02 -16.25
CA CYS A 48 -20.39 -6.01 -15.26
C CYS A 48 -20.71 -4.58 -15.75
N PRO A 49 -21.99 -4.25 -16.01
CA PRO A 49 -22.38 -2.92 -16.45
C PRO A 49 -22.49 -1.91 -15.30
N GLY A 50 -22.53 -0.62 -15.63
CA GLY A 50 -22.86 0.45 -14.69
C GLY A 50 -21.84 0.60 -13.56
N ASP A 51 -22.32 0.66 -12.31
CA ASP A 51 -21.47 0.96 -11.13
C ASP A 51 -20.47 -0.14 -10.77
N VAL A 52 -20.58 -1.34 -11.37
CA VAL A 52 -19.63 -2.44 -11.22
C VAL A 52 -18.68 -2.59 -12.41
N ALA A 53 -18.73 -1.66 -13.37
CA ALA A 53 -17.80 -1.64 -14.49
C ALA A 53 -16.36 -1.44 -13.98
N VAL A 54 -15.45 -2.26 -14.49
CA VAL A 54 -14.02 -2.28 -14.10
C VAL A 54 -13.08 -1.71 -15.16
N TYR A 55 -13.65 -1.24 -16.28
CA TYR A 55 -12.96 -0.47 -17.31
C TYR A 55 -13.86 0.68 -17.76
N GLU A 56 -13.27 1.83 -18.12
CA GLU A 56 -14.05 2.96 -18.63
C GLU A 56 -14.60 2.70 -20.04
N ASP A 57 -13.81 2.04 -20.89
CA ASP A 57 -14.19 1.70 -22.26
C ASP A 57 -13.52 0.40 -22.76
N ASP A 58 -13.93 0.02 -23.98
CA ASP A 58 -13.47 -1.22 -24.64
C ASP A 58 -12.00 -1.14 -25.05
N GLU A 59 -11.49 0.05 -25.41
CA GLU A 59 -10.10 0.24 -25.83
C GLU A 59 -9.13 0.02 -24.66
N ILE A 60 -9.43 0.58 -23.50
CA ILE A 60 -8.69 0.37 -22.25
C ILE A 60 -8.75 -1.11 -21.86
N CYS A 61 -9.93 -1.74 -21.92
CA CYS A 61 -10.08 -3.16 -21.60
C CYS A 61 -9.18 -4.04 -22.50
N GLU A 62 -9.21 -3.83 -23.82
CA GLU A 62 -8.42 -4.60 -24.76
C GLU A 62 -6.92 -4.38 -24.60
N ASN A 63 -6.48 -3.15 -24.33
CA ASN A 63 -5.06 -2.85 -24.13
C ASN A 63 -4.53 -3.45 -22.83
N VAL A 64 -5.31 -3.39 -21.75
CA VAL A 64 -4.99 -4.07 -20.49
C VAL A 64 -4.98 -5.59 -20.66
N CYS A 65 -5.94 -6.16 -21.37
CA CYS A 65 -6.02 -7.60 -21.64
C CYS A 65 -4.74 -8.14 -22.30
N LYS A 66 -4.20 -7.41 -23.30
CA LYS A 66 -2.97 -7.78 -24.02
C LYS A 66 -1.72 -7.81 -23.12
N ILE A 67 -1.74 -7.15 -21.97
CA ILE A 67 -0.63 -7.16 -21.01
C ILE A 67 -0.59 -8.49 -20.24
N PHE A 68 -1.73 -9.10 -19.96
CA PHE A 68 -1.77 -10.31 -19.14
C PHE A 68 -1.27 -11.54 -19.88
N LYS A 69 -0.61 -12.43 -19.13
CA LYS A 69 -0.30 -13.77 -19.63
C LYS A 69 -1.61 -14.50 -19.88
N ALA A 70 -1.72 -15.21 -21.00
CA ALA A 70 -2.98 -15.83 -21.38
C ALA A 70 -3.49 -16.88 -20.37
N GLY A 71 -2.60 -17.66 -19.75
CA GLY A 71 -2.98 -18.73 -18.82
C GLY A 71 -3.50 -20.00 -19.52
N THR A 72 -4.06 -20.93 -18.75
CA THR A 72 -4.66 -22.18 -19.27
C THR A 72 -6.13 -22.28 -18.88
N PRO A 73 -7.08 -22.43 -19.81
CA PRO A 73 -8.51 -22.46 -19.48
C PRO A 73 -8.93 -23.62 -18.58
N SER A 74 -8.19 -24.73 -18.58
CA SER A 74 -8.46 -25.86 -17.69
C SER A 74 -7.95 -25.67 -16.26
N LYS A 75 -7.13 -24.64 -16.02
CA LYS A 75 -6.59 -24.23 -14.72
C LYS A 75 -6.47 -22.70 -14.65
N PRO A 76 -7.61 -21.99 -14.63
CA PRO A 76 -7.65 -20.54 -14.49
C PRO A 76 -7.14 -20.16 -13.10
N GLN A 77 -5.89 -19.70 -13.01
CA GLN A 77 -5.29 -19.31 -11.73
C GLN A 77 -4.21 -18.23 -11.89
N GLY A 78 -3.95 -17.51 -10.80
CA GLY A 78 -2.98 -16.42 -10.75
C GLY A 78 -3.37 -15.23 -11.63
N ASN A 79 -2.44 -14.29 -11.80
CA ASN A 79 -2.63 -13.09 -12.62
C ASN A 79 -2.53 -13.41 -14.13
N THR A 80 -3.58 -14.06 -14.65
CA THR A 80 -3.69 -14.49 -16.05
C THR A 80 -5.04 -14.10 -16.65
N LEU A 81 -5.08 -13.97 -17.98
CA LEU A 81 -6.31 -13.70 -18.72
C LEU A 81 -7.33 -14.84 -18.57
N ALA A 82 -6.90 -16.11 -18.57
CA ALA A 82 -7.78 -17.25 -18.38
C ALA A 82 -8.53 -17.20 -17.04
N CYS A 83 -7.85 -16.78 -15.96
CA CYS A 83 -8.53 -16.54 -14.68
C CYS A 83 -9.59 -15.45 -14.80
N ARG A 84 -9.23 -14.30 -15.38
CA ARG A 84 -10.13 -13.15 -15.55
C ARG A 84 -11.35 -13.47 -16.41
N ALA A 85 -11.15 -14.24 -17.48
CA ALA A 85 -12.22 -14.70 -18.36
C ALA A 85 -13.19 -15.63 -17.61
N GLU A 86 -12.69 -16.57 -16.80
CA GLU A 86 -13.54 -17.40 -15.95
C GLU A 86 -14.35 -16.52 -14.98
N GLN A 87 -13.73 -15.52 -14.35
CA GLN A 87 -14.45 -14.62 -13.44
C GLN A 87 -15.51 -13.78 -14.16
N ALA A 88 -15.28 -13.38 -15.42
CA ALA A 88 -16.28 -12.70 -16.25
C ALA A 88 -17.45 -13.64 -16.62
N ASP A 89 -17.17 -14.91 -16.92
CA ASP A 89 -18.21 -15.92 -17.20
C ASP A 89 -19.05 -16.23 -15.94
N VAL A 90 -18.39 -16.37 -14.80
CA VAL A 90 -19.05 -16.53 -13.50
C VAL A 90 -19.93 -15.30 -13.23
N ALA A 91 -19.40 -14.10 -13.44
CA ALA A 91 -20.14 -12.87 -13.28
C ALA A 91 -21.41 -12.82 -14.16
N LEU A 92 -21.28 -13.22 -15.44
CA LEU A 92 -22.40 -13.28 -16.37
C LEU A 92 -23.51 -14.25 -15.91
N SER A 93 -23.13 -15.33 -15.21
CA SER A 93 -24.10 -16.30 -14.67
C SER A 93 -24.96 -15.74 -13.53
N PHE A 94 -24.53 -14.64 -12.89
CA PHE A 94 -25.21 -13.98 -11.76
C PHE A 94 -25.88 -12.64 -12.15
N ASN A 95 -26.07 -12.34 -13.44
CA ASN A 95 -26.49 -11.01 -13.94
C ASN A 95 -27.82 -10.47 -13.37
N SER A 96 -28.59 -11.26 -12.61
CA SER A 96 -29.78 -10.78 -11.89
C SER A 96 -29.50 -10.13 -10.53
N ASP A 97 -28.33 -10.32 -9.92
CA ASP A 97 -27.96 -9.74 -8.62
C ASP A 97 -26.57 -9.08 -8.67
N LEU A 98 -26.56 -7.78 -8.95
CA LEU A 98 -25.32 -6.99 -9.04
C LEU A 98 -24.53 -6.92 -7.71
N SER A 99 -25.17 -7.19 -6.57
CA SER A 99 -24.50 -7.17 -5.28
C SER A 99 -23.64 -8.41 -5.05
N GLU A 100 -24.14 -9.58 -5.48
CA GLU A 100 -23.38 -10.84 -5.48
C GLU A 100 -22.33 -10.87 -6.60
N ASN A 101 -22.56 -10.11 -7.68
CA ASN A 101 -21.68 -10.08 -8.84
C ASN A 101 -20.41 -9.24 -8.65
N ARG A 102 -20.43 -8.28 -7.72
CA ARG A 102 -19.37 -7.27 -7.57
C ARG A 102 -17.97 -7.88 -7.36
N SER A 103 -17.85 -8.96 -6.58
CA SER A 103 -16.55 -9.61 -6.36
C SER A 103 -16.02 -10.32 -7.62
N ASN A 104 -16.90 -10.89 -8.45
CA ASN A 104 -16.50 -11.53 -9.69
C ASN A 104 -16.11 -10.48 -10.74
N CYS A 105 -16.82 -9.36 -10.79
CA CYS A 105 -16.47 -8.22 -11.64
C CYS A 105 -15.09 -7.65 -11.28
N GLU A 106 -14.81 -7.44 -9.99
CA GLU A 106 -13.48 -7.02 -9.53
C GLU A 106 -12.39 -8.05 -9.91
N ALA A 107 -12.68 -9.33 -9.70
CA ALA A 107 -11.73 -10.41 -10.01
C ALA A 107 -11.46 -10.56 -11.51
N ALA A 108 -12.46 -10.27 -12.35
CA ALA A 108 -12.28 -10.16 -13.79
C ALA A 108 -11.46 -8.92 -14.15
N GLY A 109 -11.70 -7.78 -13.49
CA GLY A 109 -11.08 -6.48 -13.75
C GLY A 109 -9.56 -6.41 -13.57
N PRO A 110 -8.92 -5.26 -13.85
CA PRO A 110 -7.47 -5.13 -14.03
C PRO A 110 -6.62 -5.52 -12.80
N GLY A 111 -7.18 -5.47 -11.60
CA GLY A 111 -6.48 -5.83 -10.36
C GLY A 111 -6.53 -7.34 -10.09
N GLY A 112 -7.63 -8.02 -10.38
CA GLY A 112 -7.80 -9.46 -10.14
C GLY A 112 -8.41 -9.85 -8.81
N GLY A 113 -8.72 -8.86 -7.97
CA GLY A 113 -9.26 -9.08 -6.64
C GLY A 113 -8.43 -10.09 -5.85
N ASP A 114 -9.13 -10.92 -5.07
CA ASP A 114 -8.55 -12.02 -4.33
C ASP A 114 -8.47 -13.34 -5.13
N GLN A 115 -9.10 -13.43 -6.30
CA GLN A 115 -9.22 -14.70 -7.05
C GLN A 115 -8.12 -14.88 -8.10
N CYS A 116 -7.78 -13.81 -8.84
CA CYS A 116 -6.82 -13.85 -9.94
C CYS A 116 -5.46 -13.27 -9.53
N THR A 117 -4.95 -13.75 -8.41
CA THR A 117 -3.65 -13.36 -7.83
C THR A 117 -2.96 -14.59 -7.22
N ILE A 118 -1.63 -14.58 -7.19
CA ILE A 118 -0.84 -15.53 -6.37
C ILE A 118 -0.48 -14.96 -4.99
N TYR A 119 -0.83 -13.70 -4.73
CA TYR A 119 -0.55 -12.97 -3.49
C TYR A 119 -1.85 -12.59 -2.75
N PRO A 120 -2.48 -13.53 -2.03
CA PRO A 120 -3.78 -13.28 -1.37
C PRO A 120 -3.70 -12.27 -0.21
N SER A 121 -2.51 -11.97 0.30
CA SER A 121 -2.33 -10.96 1.36
C SER A 121 -2.41 -9.52 0.86
N THR A 122 -2.35 -9.32 -0.46
CA THR A 122 -2.32 -8.01 -1.12
C THR A 122 -3.15 -8.07 -2.40
N PRO A 123 -4.49 -8.16 -2.30
CA PRO A 123 -5.36 -8.14 -3.47
C PRO A 123 -5.04 -6.99 -4.40
N ASN A 124 -5.26 -7.21 -5.69
CA ASN A 124 -5.05 -6.22 -6.75
C ASN A 124 -3.59 -5.74 -6.97
N CYS A 125 -2.66 -5.97 -6.04
CA CYS A 125 -1.27 -5.53 -6.20
C CYS A 125 -0.55 -6.21 -7.36
N GLU A 126 -0.78 -7.51 -7.57
CA GLU A 126 -0.18 -8.23 -8.70
C GLU A 126 -0.66 -7.66 -10.04
N GLY A 127 -1.97 -7.49 -10.20
CA GLY A 127 -2.59 -6.89 -11.39
C GLY A 127 -2.13 -5.46 -11.62
N TYR A 128 -2.18 -4.61 -10.59
CA TYR A 128 -1.68 -3.23 -10.63
C TYR A 128 -0.23 -3.16 -11.09
N CYS A 129 0.67 -3.92 -10.47
CA CYS A 129 2.08 -3.91 -10.84
C CYS A 129 2.32 -4.41 -12.26
N THR A 130 1.56 -5.40 -12.72
CA THR A 130 1.63 -5.88 -14.11
C THR A 130 1.22 -4.79 -15.10
N VAL A 131 0.09 -4.12 -14.86
CA VAL A 131 -0.41 -3.06 -15.75
C VAL A 131 0.51 -1.84 -15.70
N TYR A 132 0.85 -1.35 -14.51
CA TYR A 132 1.73 -0.18 -14.32
C TYR A 132 3.08 -0.37 -14.99
N MET A 133 3.76 -1.50 -14.74
CA MET A 133 5.10 -1.72 -15.30
C MET A 133 5.10 -1.90 -16.82
N ALA A 134 3.98 -2.31 -17.41
CA ALA A 134 3.83 -2.42 -18.86
C ALA A 134 3.48 -1.07 -19.51
N ALA A 135 2.59 -0.28 -18.89
CA ALA A 135 2.13 1.00 -19.42
C ALA A 135 3.14 2.14 -19.20
N CYS A 136 3.84 2.13 -18.06
CA CYS A 136 4.63 3.27 -17.58
C CYS A 136 6.16 3.03 -17.67
N THR A 137 6.66 2.48 -18.78
CA THR A 137 8.07 2.04 -18.92
C THR A 137 9.10 3.16 -18.90
N ASN A 138 8.72 4.38 -19.26
CA ASN A 138 9.64 5.53 -19.36
C ASN A 138 9.74 6.32 -18.04
N THR A 139 9.12 5.81 -16.98
CA THR A 139 8.81 6.58 -15.77
C THR A 139 9.60 6.03 -14.56
N LYS A 140 10.91 5.82 -14.74
CA LYS A 140 11.78 5.28 -13.69
C LYS A 140 11.73 6.09 -12.39
N ASP A 141 11.42 7.38 -12.48
CA ASP A 141 11.34 8.30 -11.35
C ASP A 141 10.12 8.07 -10.45
N TRP A 142 9.15 7.23 -10.86
CA TRP A 142 7.84 7.11 -10.20
C TRP A 142 7.71 5.88 -9.29
N GLY A 143 8.83 5.19 -9.04
CA GLY A 143 9.02 4.47 -7.77
C GLY A 143 9.08 2.95 -7.81
N PHE A 144 9.18 2.29 -8.96
CA PHE A 144 9.37 0.82 -9.01
C PHE A 144 10.47 0.41 -9.99
N ASN A 145 11.52 -0.26 -9.49
CA ASN A 145 12.57 -0.80 -10.37
C ASN A 145 12.30 -2.25 -10.77
N THR A 146 11.56 -3.01 -9.95
CA THR A 146 11.25 -4.41 -10.19
C THR A 146 9.81 -4.73 -9.80
N PHE A 147 9.29 -5.82 -10.34
CA PHE A 147 7.96 -6.32 -10.01
C PHE A 147 7.82 -6.70 -8.53
N GLU A 148 8.86 -7.30 -7.96
CA GLU A 148 8.94 -7.63 -6.53
C GLU A 148 8.88 -6.37 -5.66
N GLN A 149 9.62 -5.32 -6.03
CA GLN A 149 9.54 -4.04 -5.31
C GLN A 149 8.15 -3.42 -5.43
N CYS A 150 7.53 -3.49 -6.62
CA CYS A 150 6.19 -2.96 -6.81
C CYS A 150 5.16 -3.65 -5.92
N THR A 151 5.13 -4.97 -5.93
CA THR A 151 4.17 -5.75 -5.14
C THR A 151 4.39 -5.58 -3.64
N ALA A 152 5.64 -5.53 -3.17
CA ALA A 152 5.94 -5.26 -1.77
C ALA A 152 5.48 -3.85 -1.32
N ARG A 153 5.73 -2.83 -2.14
CA ARG A 153 5.37 -1.42 -1.83
C ARG A 153 3.88 -1.15 -2.00
N CYS A 154 3.19 -1.88 -2.87
CA CYS A 154 1.76 -1.75 -3.08
C CYS A 154 0.92 -1.99 -1.82
N ALA A 155 1.43 -2.81 -0.88
CA ALA A 155 0.83 -3.01 0.44
C ALA A 155 0.69 -1.71 1.27
N ALA A 156 1.41 -0.65 0.89
CA ALA A 156 1.33 0.66 1.54
C ALA A 156 0.11 1.50 1.12
N PHE A 157 -0.62 1.12 0.07
CA PHE A 157 -1.75 1.92 -0.43
C PHE A 157 -3.07 1.52 0.24
N PRO A 158 -3.99 2.47 0.51
CA PRO A 158 -5.33 2.13 0.94
C PRO A 158 -6.01 1.20 -0.03
N TYR A 159 -6.58 0.13 0.50
CA TYR A 159 -7.51 -0.72 -0.21
C TYR A 159 -8.85 -0.63 0.51
N SER A 160 -9.86 -0.08 -0.17
CA SER A 160 -11.21 0.10 0.37
C SER A 160 -12.12 -1.09 0.09
N GLY A 161 -11.58 -2.21 -0.40
CA GLY A 161 -12.36 -3.32 -0.94
C GLY A 161 -12.52 -3.16 -2.45
N THR A 162 -13.72 -3.40 -2.97
CA THR A 162 -13.93 -3.67 -4.39
C THR A 162 -13.48 -2.56 -5.33
N TYR A 163 -12.72 -2.92 -6.37
CA TYR A 163 -12.38 -1.99 -7.46
C TYR A 163 -13.51 -1.87 -8.49
N THR A 164 -13.85 -0.62 -8.84
CA THR A 164 -14.61 -0.26 -10.04
C THR A 164 -13.93 0.93 -10.71
N ALA A 165 -14.12 1.11 -12.02
CA ALA A 165 -13.51 2.21 -12.75
C ALA A 165 -13.98 3.57 -12.22
N ALA A 166 -15.27 3.69 -11.88
CA ALA A 166 -15.85 4.94 -11.38
C ALA A 166 -15.42 5.28 -9.95
N GLU A 167 -15.47 4.31 -9.02
CA GLU A 167 -15.07 4.52 -7.62
C GLU A 167 -13.54 4.67 -7.51
N GLY A 168 -12.81 4.01 -8.41
CA GLY A 168 -11.36 4.04 -8.49
C GLY A 168 -10.79 5.26 -9.18
N ALA A 169 -11.53 6.30 -9.56
CA ALA A 169 -10.93 7.44 -10.26
C ALA A 169 -10.19 8.43 -9.34
N LYS A 170 -10.41 8.38 -8.02
CA LYS A 170 -9.98 9.46 -7.09
C LYS A 170 -9.51 8.94 -5.74
N GLY A 171 -8.78 9.81 -5.04
CA GLY A 171 -8.33 9.60 -3.68
C GLY A 171 -7.07 8.75 -3.58
N ASP A 172 -6.36 8.90 -2.47
CA ASP A 172 -5.12 8.16 -2.25
C ASP A 172 -5.43 6.70 -1.97
N SER A 173 -5.52 5.88 -3.01
CA SER A 173 -5.85 4.46 -2.89
C SER A 173 -5.13 3.64 -3.94
N LEU A 174 -5.08 2.32 -3.73
CA LEU A 174 -4.68 1.36 -4.77
C LEU A 174 -5.66 1.41 -5.94
N ALA A 175 -6.96 1.60 -5.68
CA ALA A 175 -7.97 1.71 -6.73
C ALA A 175 -7.68 2.89 -7.67
N CYS A 176 -7.33 4.05 -7.14
CA CYS A 176 -6.91 5.22 -7.93
C CYS A 176 -5.69 4.97 -8.79
N ARG A 177 -4.65 4.38 -8.19
CA ARG A 177 -3.42 4.06 -8.94
C ARG A 177 -3.68 3.02 -10.02
N LEU A 178 -4.51 2.01 -9.74
CA LEU A 178 -4.90 0.99 -10.70
C LEU A 178 -5.71 1.57 -11.84
N HIS A 179 -6.67 2.45 -11.56
CA HIS A 179 -7.42 3.18 -12.57
C HIS A 179 -6.49 3.95 -13.52
N HIS A 180 -5.61 4.80 -12.98
CA HIS A 180 -4.67 5.53 -13.84
C HIS A 180 -3.64 4.60 -14.52
N ALA A 181 -3.25 3.48 -13.91
CA ALA A 181 -2.42 2.49 -14.60
C ALA A 181 -3.12 1.90 -15.83
N THR A 182 -4.44 1.68 -15.77
CA THR A 182 -5.21 1.23 -16.94
C THR A 182 -5.34 2.31 -18.00
N LEU A 183 -5.61 3.56 -17.62
CA LEU A 183 -5.65 4.70 -18.55
C LEU A 183 -4.31 4.94 -19.23
N ALA A 184 -3.21 4.71 -18.51
CA ALA A 184 -1.85 4.81 -19.05
C ALA A 184 -1.57 3.82 -20.19
N THR A 185 -2.39 2.77 -20.39
CA THR A 185 -2.25 1.88 -21.55
C THR A 185 -2.60 2.56 -22.88
N VAL A 186 -3.38 3.65 -22.83
CA VAL A 186 -3.77 4.48 -23.98
C VAL A 186 -3.02 5.81 -23.97
N ASP A 187 -2.89 6.43 -22.79
CA ASP A 187 -2.26 7.75 -22.64
C ASP A 187 -1.28 7.76 -21.44
N PRO A 188 -0.05 7.23 -21.61
CA PRO A 188 0.94 7.16 -20.54
C PRO A 188 1.33 8.52 -19.98
N ASP A 189 1.46 9.54 -20.84
CA ASP A 189 2.03 10.84 -20.48
C ASP A 189 1.16 11.58 -19.45
N ASN A 190 -0.16 11.40 -19.49
CA ASN A 190 -1.08 12.06 -18.57
C ASN A 190 -1.48 11.21 -17.34
N ASN A 191 -1.15 9.91 -17.33
CA ASN A 191 -1.67 9.00 -16.30
C ASN A 191 -0.59 8.35 -15.42
N CYS A 192 0.64 8.20 -15.90
CA CYS A 192 1.66 7.49 -15.15
C CYS A 192 2.07 8.18 -13.83
N GLU A 193 2.03 9.50 -13.75
CA GLU A 193 2.26 10.23 -12.50
C GLU A 193 1.21 9.87 -11.43
N SER A 194 -0.08 9.83 -11.80
CA SER A 194 -1.18 9.44 -10.90
C SER A 194 -1.18 7.96 -10.56
N ALA A 195 -0.67 7.12 -11.48
CA ALA A 195 -0.52 5.70 -11.27
C ALA A 195 0.66 5.31 -10.37
N GLY A 196 1.57 6.24 -10.07
CA GLY A 196 2.82 6.00 -9.34
C GLY A 196 2.67 5.77 -7.83
N VAL A 197 3.82 5.56 -7.15
CA VAL A 197 3.86 5.35 -5.70
C VAL A 197 3.33 6.55 -4.92
N ARG A 198 3.87 7.72 -5.23
CA ARG A 198 3.46 8.98 -4.59
C ARG A 198 2.12 9.40 -5.21
N PRO A 199 1.09 9.63 -4.40
CA PRO A 199 -0.18 10.08 -4.92
C PRO A 199 -0.02 11.49 -5.51
N SER A 200 -0.67 11.73 -6.63
CA SER A 200 -0.63 12.98 -7.39
C SER A 200 -1.97 13.17 -8.10
N GLY A 201 -2.22 14.38 -8.62
CA GLY A 201 -3.46 14.68 -9.33
C GLY A 201 -4.71 14.28 -8.56
N GLU A 202 -5.58 13.50 -9.21
CA GLU A 202 -6.83 13.01 -8.61
C GLU A 202 -6.61 11.96 -7.51
N CYS A 203 -5.49 11.23 -7.56
CA CYS A 203 -5.10 10.27 -6.52
C CYS A 203 -4.52 10.89 -5.27
N LEU A 204 -4.24 12.20 -5.24
CA LEU A 204 -3.90 12.86 -3.98
C LEU A 204 -5.12 12.95 -3.04
N GLY A 205 -6.32 12.98 -3.62
CA GLY A 205 -7.55 13.30 -2.91
C GLY A 205 -7.59 14.77 -2.48
N SER A 206 -8.75 15.18 -1.95
CA SER A 206 -8.89 16.46 -1.26
C SER A 206 -8.81 16.25 0.25
N GLY A 207 -8.21 17.21 0.95
CA GLY A 207 -8.20 17.27 2.41
C GLY A 207 -6.86 16.97 3.06
N ASP A 208 -6.89 17.04 4.39
CA ASP A 208 -5.73 16.92 5.26
C ASP A 208 -5.09 15.53 5.18
N PRO A 209 -3.77 15.41 5.41
CA PRO A 209 -3.12 14.12 5.57
C PRO A 209 -3.79 13.26 6.64
N SER A 210 -4.12 12.01 6.30
CA SER A 210 -4.65 11.00 7.22
C SER A 210 -3.52 10.34 8.00
N CYS A 211 -3.68 10.22 9.33
CA CYS A 211 -2.72 9.46 10.15
C CYS A 211 -2.68 7.98 9.81
N ASP A 212 -3.80 7.41 9.40
CA ASP A 212 -3.87 6.01 9.03
C ASP A 212 -3.06 5.75 7.76
N ASP A 213 -3.13 6.68 6.80
CA ASP A 213 -2.38 6.56 5.56
C ASP A 213 -0.90 6.81 5.76
N TYR A 214 -0.55 7.90 6.44
CA TYR A 214 0.82 8.21 6.81
C TYR A 214 1.50 7.04 7.53
N CYS A 215 0.88 6.51 8.59
CA CYS A 215 1.48 5.44 9.38
C CYS A 215 1.55 4.10 8.64
N ARG A 216 0.60 3.81 7.73
CA ARG A 216 0.70 2.61 6.88
C ARG A 216 1.86 2.74 5.89
N VAL A 217 2.01 3.89 5.23
CA VAL A 217 3.14 4.14 4.32
C VAL A 217 4.46 4.05 5.06
N ASN A 218 4.54 4.68 6.23
CA ASN A 218 5.75 4.69 7.05
C ASN A 218 6.18 3.29 7.48
N GLU A 219 5.26 2.45 7.97
CA GLU A 219 5.58 1.08 8.41
C GLU A 219 6.15 0.20 7.29
N ILE A 220 5.66 0.37 6.06
CA ILE A 220 6.18 -0.36 4.90
C ILE A 220 7.50 0.25 4.41
N ALA A 221 7.60 1.57 4.35
CA ALA A 221 8.76 2.28 3.82
C ALA A 221 9.98 2.26 4.75
N CYS A 222 9.72 2.30 6.06
CA CYS A 222 10.70 2.52 7.13
C CYS A 222 10.59 1.38 8.14
N SER A 223 11.08 0.21 7.72
CA SER A 223 11.14 -1.01 8.53
C SER A 223 12.58 -1.35 8.93
N GLU A 224 12.73 -2.35 9.80
CA GLU A 224 14.04 -2.83 10.27
C GLU A 224 14.90 -1.67 10.85
N ASP A 225 16.13 -1.51 10.35
CA ASP A 225 17.08 -0.48 10.82
C ASP A 225 16.61 0.96 10.56
N PHE A 226 15.63 1.15 9.65
CA PHE A 226 15.03 2.44 9.34
C PHE A 226 13.74 2.71 10.09
N SER A 227 13.31 1.80 10.97
CA SER A 227 12.10 1.99 11.77
C SER A 227 12.19 3.27 12.60
N VAL A 228 11.18 4.13 12.48
CA VAL A 228 11.05 5.39 13.24
C VAL A 228 9.89 5.36 14.25
N TYR A 229 9.14 4.25 14.28
CA TYR A 229 8.10 3.99 15.28
C TYR A 229 8.15 2.53 15.68
N GLU A 230 8.02 2.25 16.97
CA GLU A 230 8.00 0.88 17.50
C GLU A 230 6.73 0.13 17.07
N THR A 231 5.63 0.86 16.91
CA THR A 231 4.33 0.31 16.50
C THR A 231 3.55 1.31 15.66
N ARG A 232 2.61 0.79 14.84
CA ARG A 232 1.63 1.62 14.14
C ARG A 232 0.80 2.49 15.10
N GLN A 233 0.52 1.99 16.32
CA GLN A 233 -0.25 2.73 17.31
C GLN A 233 0.52 3.94 17.85
N GLN A 234 1.81 3.79 18.13
CA GLN A 234 2.70 4.90 18.49
C GLN A 234 2.78 5.93 17.36
N CYS A 235 2.92 5.49 16.11
CA CYS A 235 2.88 6.38 14.95
C CYS A 235 1.59 7.21 14.90
N LYS A 236 0.43 6.57 15.05
CA LYS A 236 -0.86 7.27 15.05
C LYS A 236 -0.99 8.26 16.20
N ALA A 237 -0.47 7.92 17.37
CA ALA A 237 -0.48 8.82 18.53
C ALA A 237 0.34 10.09 18.27
N VAL A 238 1.57 9.94 17.76
CA VAL A 238 2.42 11.07 17.33
C VAL A 238 1.74 11.88 16.22
N CYS A 239 1.22 11.23 15.19
CA CYS A 239 0.53 11.90 14.09
C CYS A 239 -0.71 12.71 14.54
N ASN A 240 -1.43 12.25 15.56
CA ASN A 240 -2.56 12.98 16.13
C ASN A 240 -2.11 14.17 16.99
N ALA A 241 -0.90 14.13 17.53
CA ALA A 241 -0.30 15.25 18.24
C ALA A 241 0.22 16.34 17.28
N LEU A 242 0.56 16.00 16.04
CA LEU A 242 1.10 16.95 15.06
C LEU A 242 0.00 17.74 14.33
N ARG A 243 0.37 18.93 13.83
CA ARG A 243 -0.48 19.67 12.89
C ARG A 243 -0.60 18.87 11.59
N LYS A 244 -1.77 18.90 10.95
CA LYS A 244 -1.98 18.12 9.73
C LYS A 244 -1.17 18.68 8.56
N GLY A 245 -1.23 19.98 8.32
CA GLY A 245 -0.56 20.60 7.18
C GLY A 245 -1.19 20.22 5.84
N ASP A 246 -0.45 20.45 4.76
CA ASP A 246 -0.88 20.21 3.39
C ASP A 246 -0.16 19.01 2.76
N ARG A 247 -0.88 18.16 2.03
CA ARG A 247 -0.32 16.93 1.43
C ARG A 247 0.62 17.21 0.25
N GLN A 248 0.48 18.35 -0.41
CA GLN A 248 1.19 18.71 -1.64
C GLN A 248 2.29 19.74 -1.38
N LEU A 249 2.03 20.70 -0.50
CA LEU A 249 2.88 21.86 -0.32
C LEU A 249 3.94 21.65 0.77
N ASP A 250 3.63 20.84 1.79
CA ASP A 250 4.55 20.60 2.88
C ASP A 250 5.58 19.55 2.46
N THR A 251 6.68 20.02 1.87
CA THR A 251 7.80 19.18 1.41
C THR A 251 9.05 19.38 2.26
N GLY A 252 9.01 20.31 3.22
CA GLY A 252 10.09 20.69 4.13
C GLY A 252 9.86 22.08 4.72
N GLY A 253 10.38 22.32 5.93
CA GLY A 253 10.25 23.60 6.64
C GLY A 253 8.87 23.83 7.28
N GLN A 254 8.10 22.76 7.49
CA GLN A 254 6.89 22.79 8.32
C GLN A 254 6.85 21.54 9.21
N ASP A 255 6.56 21.71 10.51
CA ASP A 255 6.31 20.59 11.41
C ASP A 255 4.85 20.11 11.26
N THR A 256 4.62 19.29 10.23
CA THR A 256 3.30 18.78 9.88
C THR A 256 3.31 17.31 9.47
N VAL A 257 2.13 16.67 9.54
CA VAL A 257 1.92 15.32 8.99
C VAL A 257 2.11 15.33 7.46
N GLY A 258 1.78 16.43 6.77
CA GLY A 258 2.03 16.63 5.34
C GLY A 258 3.49 16.42 4.96
N CYS A 259 4.40 17.14 5.63
CA CYS A 259 5.85 17.00 5.44
C CYS A 259 6.34 15.58 5.70
N ARG A 260 5.90 14.96 6.81
CA ARG A 260 6.30 13.59 7.17
C ARG A 260 5.76 12.54 6.18
N SER A 261 4.56 12.77 5.64
CA SER A 261 3.96 11.93 4.61
C SER A 261 4.73 12.01 3.30
N TYR A 262 5.12 13.23 2.89
CA TYR A 262 5.99 13.43 1.73
C TYR A 262 7.27 12.59 1.84
N HIS A 263 7.99 12.70 2.95
CA HIS A 263 9.21 11.91 3.15
C HIS A 263 8.93 10.40 3.24
N SER A 264 7.83 9.97 3.86
CA SER A 264 7.47 8.54 3.89
C SER A 264 7.26 7.97 2.47
N TYR A 265 6.67 8.74 1.56
CA TYR A 265 6.52 8.32 0.16
C TYR A 265 7.86 8.25 -0.59
N PHE A 266 8.80 9.17 -0.32
CA PHE A 266 10.14 9.08 -0.90
C PHE A 266 10.97 7.92 -0.35
N ALA A 267 10.83 7.60 0.93
CA ALA A 267 11.36 6.37 1.50
C ALA A 267 10.78 5.15 0.77
N LEU A 268 9.46 5.13 0.56
CA LEU A 268 8.77 4.05 -0.15
C LEU A 268 9.25 3.89 -1.60
N MET A 269 9.65 4.98 -2.27
CA MET A 269 10.23 4.94 -3.62
C MET A 269 11.63 4.31 -3.67
N GLY A 270 12.26 4.02 -2.53
CA GLY A 270 13.55 3.33 -2.43
C GLY A 270 14.70 4.20 -1.94
N ALA A 271 14.40 5.32 -1.29
CA ALA A 271 15.39 6.19 -0.68
C ALA A 271 15.18 6.30 0.86
N PRO A 272 15.23 5.19 1.62
CA PRO A 272 14.96 5.22 3.06
C PRO A 272 15.90 6.16 3.82
N THR A 273 17.15 6.31 3.37
CA THR A 273 18.03 7.40 3.83
C THR A 273 18.00 8.55 2.82
N PRO A 274 17.78 9.81 3.26
CA PRO A 274 17.51 10.24 4.64
C PRO A 274 16.01 10.27 5.02
N HIS A 275 15.12 9.86 4.12
CA HIS A 275 13.70 10.18 4.23
C HIS A 275 12.99 9.54 5.45
N CYS A 276 13.44 8.38 5.93
CA CYS A 276 12.82 7.75 7.09
C CYS A 276 12.98 8.59 8.35
N SER A 277 14.16 9.14 8.63
CA SER A 277 14.35 10.00 9.81
C SER A 277 13.54 11.28 9.73
N HIS A 278 13.44 11.89 8.54
CA HIS A 278 12.58 13.06 8.30
C HIS A 278 11.10 12.75 8.52
N SER A 279 10.70 11.50 8.27
CA SER A 279 9.34 11.04 8.53
C SER A 279 9.10 10.60 9.98
N GLY A 280 10.10 10.63 10.87
CA GLY A 280 9.98 10.22 12.27
C GLY A 280 9.22 11.22 13.15
N PRO A 281 9.27 11.13 14.48
CA PRO A 281 8.53 12.03 15.37
C PRO A 281 9.04 13.49 15.37
N ALA A 282 10.36 13.71 15.40
CA ALA A 282 10.95 15.05 15.45
C ALA A 282 11.22 15.66 14.06
N GLY A 283 11.34 14.85 13.00
CA GLY A 283 11.51 15.35 11.63
C GLY A 283 12.92 15.60 11.19
N ASP A 284 13.88 15.31 12.07
CA ASP A 284 15.32 15.32 11.79
C ASP A 284 15.78 16.60 11.08
N GLY A 285 15.22 17.71 11.55
CA GLY A 285 15.50 19.05 11.08
C GLY A 285 14.75 19.50 9.82
N VAL A 286 14.14 18.57 9.08
CA VAL A 286 13.53 18.85 7.77
C VAL A 286 12.07 19.22 7.89
N CYS A 287 11.31 18.50 8.72
CA CYS A 287 9.91 18.84 9.01
C CYS A 287 9.82 19.67 10.30
N SER A 288 10.26 20.93 10.21
CA SER A 288 10.26 21.88 11.33
C SER A 288 9.71 23.23 10.91
N ASP A 289 8.94 23.88 11.79
CA ASP A 289 8.51 25.28 11.61
C ASP A 289 9.62 26.30 11.89
N ASP A 290 10.68 25.88 12.57
CA ASP A 290 11.81 26.71 12.95
C ASP A 290 13.10 26.13 12.38
N PRO A 291 13.78 26.81 11.44
CA PRO A 291 15.05 26.33 10.89
C PRO A 291 16.24 26.50 11.84
N GLU A 292 16.15 27.34 12.88
CA GLU A 292 17.22 27.56 13.86
C GLU A 292 17.24 26.44 14.91
N HIS A 293 16.07 25.92 15.28
CA HIS A 293 15.91 24.93 16.36
C HIS A 293 15.11 23.67 15.93
N PRO A 294 15.47 23.03 14.81
CA PRO A 294 14.46 22.35 14.02
C PRO A 294 13.99 21.01 14.60
N ASN A 295 14.78 20.38 15.47
CA ASN A 295 14.36 19.18 16.18
C ASN A 295 13.69 19.49 17.54
N CYS A 296 14.07 20.60 18.17
CA CYS A 296 13.66 20.91 19.54
C CYS A 296 12.20 21.38 19.62
N ILE A 297 11.72 22.14 18.63
CA ILE A 297 10.31 22.55 18.58
C ILE A 297 9.39 21.32 18.50
N ALA A 298 9.69 20.39 17.61
CA ALA A 298 8.89 19.17 17.47
C ALA A 298 8.95 18.32 18.76
N PHE A 299 10.13 18.14 19.35
CA PHE A 299 10.28 17.42 20.62
C PHE A 299 9.47 18.06 21.76
N CYS A 300 9.64 19.36 22.01
CA CYS A 300 8.94 20.07 23.08
C CYS A 300 7.42 20.02 22.88
N GLY A 301 6.94 20.17 21.64
CA GLY A 301 5.53 20.04 21.31
C GLY A 301 4.95 18.65 21.58
N LEU A 302 5.72 17.58 21.31
CA LEU A 302 5.32 16.22 21.64
C LEU A 302 5.38 15.96 23.15
N PHE A 303 6.43 16.43 23.83
CA PHE A 303 6.61 16.26 25.26
C PHE A 303 5.51 16.96 26.06
N ALA A 304 5.17 18.21 25.72
CA ALA A 304 4.06 18.95 26.33
C ALA A 304 2.72 18.22 26.20
N LYS A 305 2.47 17.58 25.06
CA LYS A 305 1.21 16.82 24.81
C LYS A 305 1.17 15.47 25.51
N GLY A 306 2.27 14.72 25.47
CA GLY A 306 2.36 13.38 26.05
C GLY A 306 2.53 13.38 27.57
N CYS A 307 3.14 14.43 28.12
CA CYS A 307 3.62 14.51 29.48
C CYS A 307 3.24 15.83 30.16
N ALA A 308 2.03 16.34 29.90
CA ALA A 308 1.59 17.67 30.34
C ALA A 308 1.93 18.02 31.80
N ASP A 309 1.70 17.10 32.74
CA ASP A 309 2.02 17.34 34.17
C ASP A 309 3.54 17.52 34.39
N ALA A 310 4.35 16.61 33.85
CA ALA A 310 5.81 16.68 33.98
C ALA A 310 6.41 17.87 33.21
N TYR A 311 5.81 18.25 32.08
CA TYR A 311 6.18 19.45 31.33
C TYR A 311 5.92 20.71 32.16
N ALA A 312 4.70 20.85 32.70
CA ALA A 312 4.32 22.00 33.51
C ALA A 312 5.14 22.12 34.81
N ASP A 313 5.53 20.99 35.42
CA ASP A 313 6.35 20.98 36.63
C ASP A 313 7.77 21.52 36.38
N VAL A 314 8.34 21.29 35.20
CA VAL A 314 9.73 21.67 34.85
C VAL A 314 9.78 23.01 34.12
N TYR A 315 8.94 23.16 33.09
CA TYR A 315 8.96 24.29 32.16
C TYR A 315 7.82 25.29 32.38
N GLY A 316 6.76 24.91 33.11
CA GLY A 316 5.57 25.74 33.23
C GLY A 316 4.94 26.00 31.87
N ASP A 317 4.77 27.28 31.54
CA ASP A 317 4.27 27.75 30.23
C ASP A 317 5.42 28.26 29.32
N ASP A 318 6.68 28.01 29.67
CA ASP A 318 7.87 28.53 28.98
C ASP A 318 8.41 27.53 27.95
N ASP A 319 7.82 27.55 26.75
CA ASP A 319 8.28 26.72 25.62
C ASP A 319 9.72 27.07 25.19
N GLU A 320 10.15 28.34 25.37
CA GLU A 320 11.51 28.77 25.05
C GLU A 320 12.54 28.10 25.98
N LEU A 321 12.20 27.93 27.26
CA LEU A 321 13.04 27.20 28.20
C LEU A 321 13.22 25.74 27.77
N CYS A 322 12.14 25.05 27.37
CA CYS A 322 12.24 23.67 26.86
C CYS A 322 13.16 23.58 25.63
N VAL A 323 13.00 24.51 24.68
CA VAL A 323 13.82 24.54 23.46
C VAL A 323 15.28 24.79 23.78
N SER A 324 15.57 25.76 24.66
CA SER A 324 16.94 26.08 25.06
C SER A 324 17.65 24.93 25.78
N GLU A 325 16.97 24.18 26.66
CA GLU A 325 17.54 22.99 27.28
C GLU A 325 17.70 21.84 26.29
N CYS A 326 16.80 21.72 25.33
CA CYS A 326 16.89 20.71 24.27
C CYS A 326 18.13 20.92 23.39
N GLU A 327 18.53 22.16 23.11
CA GLU A 327 19.72 22.46 22.29
C GLU A 327 21.03 22.02 22.92
N GLU A 328 21.06 21.88 24.25
CA GLU A 328 22.22 21.37 25.00
C GLU A 328 22.36 19.85 24.90
N LEU A 329 21.39 19.15 24.28
CA LEU A 329 21.42 17.69 24.08
C LEU A 329 22.31 17.26 22.91
N ASP A 330 22.83 16.05 23.03
CA ASP A 330 23.86 15.43 22.18
C ASP A 330 23.49 15.13 20.72
N ASP A 331 22.52 15.77 20.10
CA ASP A 331 22.18 15.55 18.68
C ASP A 331 21.16 16.56 18.17
N ALA A 332 20.84 17.56 18.98
CA ALA A 332 19.78 18.53 18.72
C ALA A 332 20.00 19.34 17.45
N ASN A 333 21.25 19.71 17.17
CA ASN A 333 21.62 20.69 16.13
C ASN A 333 22.23 20.09 14.86
N VAL A 334 22.17 18.76 14.66
CA VAL A 334 22.76 18.14 13.47
C VAL A 334 21.72 17.97 12.37
N MET A 335 21.67 18.94 11.46
CA MET A 335 20.86 18.85 10.24
C MET A 335 21.33 17.71 9.34
N GLY A 336 20.44 16.75 9.05
CA GLY A 336 20.65 15.70 8.04
C GLY A 336 21.78 14.69 8.34
N GLY A 337 22.38 14.75 9.54
CA GLY A 337 23.42 13.83 10.00
C GLY A 337 22.98 12.91 11.14
N ASN A 338 21.80 13.16 11.72
CA ASN A 338 21.29 12.45 12.88
C ASN A 338 20.06 11.62 12.55
N LEU A 339 20.25 10.65 11.67
CA LEU A 339 19.22 9.69 11.25
C LEU A 339 18.52 9.06 12.47
N TYR A 340 17.40 9.65 12.87
CA TYR A 340 16.55 9.09 13.91
C TYR A 340 16.06 7.73 13.43
N SER A 341 16.30 6.72 14.26
CA SER A 341 15.68 5.40 14.15
C SER A 341 15.47 4.87 15.57
N ILE A 342 14.56 3.91 15.72
CA ILE A 342 14.32 3.26 17.01
C ILE A 342 15.62 2.65 17.55
N GLY A 343 16.45 2.03 16.70
CA GLY A 343 17.73 1.46 17.11
C GLY A 343 18.71 2.51 17.66
N ALA A 344 18.75 3.70 17.07
CA ALA A 344 19.62 4.79 17.51
C ALA A 344 19.07 5.59 18.71
N ALA A 345 17.81 5.38 19.09
CA ALA A 345 17.10 6.18 20.09
C ALA A 345 16.89 5.45 21.44
N GLN A 346 17.65 4.39 21.74
CA GLN A 346 17.37 3.56 22.93
C GLN A 346 17.98 4.09 24.23
N GLU A 347 19.10 4.80 24.18
CA GLU A 347 19.87 5.17 25.38
C GLU A 347 20.70 6.44 25.21
N GLY A 348 21.22 6.93 26.34
CA GLY A 348 22.08 8.11 26.43
C GLY A 348 21.31 9.42 26.46
N ASN A 349 21.95 10.46 26.99
CA ASN A 349 21.40 11.81 27.08
C ASN A 349 21.33 12.53 25.71
N THR A 350 20.56 11.94 24.79
CA THR A 350 20.34 12.40 23.42
C THR A 350 18.89 12.85 23.22
N LEU A 351 18.69 13.80 22.31
CA LEU A 351 17.39 14.18 21.80
C LEU A 351 16.66 13.00 21.14
N LYS A 352 17.36 12.09 20.46
CA LYS A 352 16.74 10.88 19.91
C LYS A 352 16.10 10.02 21.00
N CYS A 353 16.84 9.73 22.09
CA CYS A 353 16.31 8.96 23.21
C CYS A 353 15.10 9.65 23.84
N ARG A 354 15.22 10.94 24.15
CA ARG A 354 14.14 11.71 24.75
C ARG A 354 12.91 11.80 23.84
N THR A 355 13.09 11.95 22.53
CA THR A 355 12.01 11.96 21.53
C THR A 355 11.28 10.63 21.46
N LEU A 356 11.98 9.49 21.48
CA LEU A 356 11.35 8.17 21.55
C LEU A 356 10.45 8.06 22.78
N HIS A 357 10.93 8.53 23.93
CA HIS A 357 10.19 8.47 25.17
C HIS A 357 9.00 9.44 25.23
N ALA A 358 9.10 10.63 24.62
CA ALA A 358 7.95 11.50 24.41
C ALA A 358 6.89 10.83 23.50
N ALA A 359 7.31 10.15 22.43
CA ALA A 359 6.40 9.40 21.55
C ALA A 359 5.72 8.22 22.28
N ARG A 360 6.44 7.48 23.14
CA ARG A 360 5.87 6.42 23.99
C ARG A 360 4.81 6.96 24.94
N ALA A 361 5.02 8.15 25.53
CA ALA A 361 4.07 8.76 26.46
C ALA A 361 2.72 9.13 25.80
N LEU A 362 2.70 9.39 24.49
CA LEU A 362 1.47 9.67 23.73
C LEU A 362 0.62 8.43 23.44
N THR A 363 1.17 7.21 23.57
CA THR A 363 0.51 5.99 23.08
C THR A 363 -0.63 5.54 24.01
N GLU A 364 -1.83 5.34 23.46
CA GLU A 364 -3.01 4.85 24.19
C GLU A 364 -3.16 3.31 24.11
N PRO A 365 -3.88 2.64 25.04
CA PRO A 365 -4.29 3.17 26.33
C PRO A 365 -3.05 3.62 27.11
N ARG A 366 -3.12 4.75 27.82
CA ARG A 366 -1.98 5.26 28.60
C ARG A 366 -1.37 4.14 29.43
N SER A 367 -0.13 3.80 29.12
CA SER A 367 0.58 2.73 29.82
C SER A 367 0.77 3.11 31.30
N ALA A 368 0.81 2.11 32.18
CA ALA A 368 1.26 2.32 33.56
C ALA A 368 2.70 2.87 33.63
N ASP A 369 3.46 2.72 32.54
CA ASP A 369 4.83 3.21 32.37
C ASP A 369 4.90 4.68 31.92
N MET A 370 3.77 5.38 31.69
CA MET A 370 3.76 6.78 31.27
C MET A 370 4.64 7.68 32.16
N PRO A 371 4.59 7.61 33.52
CA PRO A 371 5.50 8.39 34.35
C PRO A 371 6.97 8.10 34.08
N ARG A 372 7.33 6.84 33.80
CA ARG A 372 8.70 6.45 33.43
C ARG A 372 9.10 7.06 32.09
N TYR A 373 8.22 7.05 31.10
CA TYR A 373 8.48 7.68 29.80
C TYR A 373 8.65 9.20 29.90
N CYS A 374 7.84 9.87 30.71
CA CYS A 374 7.99 11.30 30.94
C CYS A 374 9.30 11.64 31.69
N GLN A 375 9.68 10.82 32.67
CA GLN A 375 10.98 10.96 33.33
C GLN A 375 12.15 10.76 32.35
N ALA A 376 12.08 9.76 31.47
CA ALA A 376 13.09 9.54 30.43
C ALA A 376 13.17 10.72 29.43
N ALA A 377 12.04 11.30 29.04
CA ALA A 377 12.02 12.50 28.19
C ALA A 377 12.70 13.72 28.85
N LEU A 378 12.69 13.79 30.19
CA LEU A 378 13.43 14.79 30.98
C LEU A 378 14.91 14.44 31.21
N GLY A 379 15.40 13.30 30.72
CA GLY A 379 16.78 12.85 30.93
C GLY A 379 16.98 11.91 32.12
N GLY A 380 15.92 11.29 32.62
CA GLY A 380 16.01 10.13 33.51
C GLY A 380 16.35 8.85 32.75
N ASP A 381 16.56 7.74 33.46
CA ASP A 381 16.83 6.43 32.85
C ASP A 381 15.74 6.05 31.81
N PRO A 382 16.11 5.61 30.59
CA PRO A 382 17.46 5.29 30.10
C PRO A 382 18.19 6.42 29.35
N CYS A 383 17.69 7.66 29.37
CA CYS A 383 18.21 8.78 28.59
C CYS A 383 19.09 9.75 29.42
N ASN A 384 19.88 9.23 30.36
CA ASN A 384 20.73 10.04 31.26
C ASN A 384 22.20 10.12 30.87
#